data_AF-A0A2W7ALS0-F1
#
_entry.id   AF-A0A2W7ALS0-F1
#
_cell.length_a   1.000
_cell.length_b   1.000
_cell.length_c   1.000
_cell.angle_alpha   90.00
_cell.angle_beta   90.00
_cell.angle_gamma   90.00
#
_symmetry.space_group_name_H-M   'P 1'
#
loop_
_entity.id
_entity.type
_entity.pdbx_description
1 polymer ?
#
loop_
_entity_poly.entity_id
_entity_poly.type
_entity_poly.pdbx_seq_one_letter_code
_entity_poly.pdbx_strand_id
1 'polypeptide(L)'
;MNLSTQLLHIFGSGASAYISARNMRDLQTRPNTLAALQMAESGSVPFLEALSARAAAEGDDWLAERLARHANDERRHGQIFAQALKQLNKQLIDFKSVPQTTTDGTPDERRRSPFFEAYFKDYSSEALKPETMDWTVFFASTYILELDASKDFVRMANALPGDDLGSVSLKKGILSVAQDETGHAAYLREAMERQLSLAAVDEAIATWRTRKVNALIAMVGGFLQKGGKMPALTQEGMPDRAEAAPELVGVN
;
A
#
# COMPACT_ATOMS: atom_id res chain seq x y z
N MET A 1 -3.05 -16.28 -20.41
CA MET A 1 -2.12 -16.55 -19.28
C MET A 1 -1.73 -18.03 -19.30
N ASN A 2 -0.48 -18.40 -19.01
CA ASN A 2 -0.07 -19.82 -18.97
C ASN A 2 -0.28 -20.43 -17.56
N LEU A 3 -0.38 -21.76 -17.49
CA LEU A 3 -0.68 -22.51 -16.26
C LEU A 3 0.36 -22.29 -15.14
N SER A 4 1.64 -22.12 -15.50
CA SER A 4 2.72 -21.84 -14.56
C SER A 4 2.57 -20.50 -13.85
N THR A 5 2.20 -19.43 -14.58
CA THR A 5 1.96 -18.11 -13.98
C THR A 5 0.74 -18.14 -13.07
N GLN A 6 -0.29 -18.93 -13.41
CA GLN A 6 -1.46 -19.11 -12.56
C GLN A 6 -1.12 -19.81 -11.24
N LEU A 7 -0.33 -20.88 -11.29
CA LEU A 7 0.15 -21.59 -10.10
C LEU A 7 1.05 -20.70 -9.24
N LEU A 8 2.01 -20.00 -9.85
CA LEU A 8 2.89 -19.06 -9.14
C LEU A 8 2.14 -17.88 -8.53
N HIS A 9 1.08 -17.39 -9.18
CA HIS A 9 0.19 -16.40 -8.60
C HIS A 9 -0.54 -16.96 -7.37
N ILE A 10 -1.09 -18.18 -7.43
CA ILE A 10 -1.76 -18.79 -6.29
C ILE A 10 -0.79 -19.01 -5.12
N PHE A 11 0.41 -19.54 -5.40
CA PHE A 11 1.43 -19.76 -4.36
C PHE A 11 2.01 -18.45 -3.82
N GLY A 12 2.33 -17.48 -4.68
CA GLY A 12 2.89 -16.18 -4.30
C GLY A 12 1.90 -15.33 -3.53
N SER A 13 0.66 -15.21 -4.01
CA SER A 13 -0.41 -14.50 -3.30
C SER A 13 -0.81 -15.22 -2.02
N GLY A 14 -0.77 -16.56 -1.97
CA GLY A 14 -1.00 -17.34 -0.75
C GLY A 14 0.08 -17.13 0.32
N ALA A 15 1.35 -17.12 -0.07
CA ALA A 15 2.47 -16.89 0.83
C ALA A 15 2.51 -15.45 1.35
N SER A 16 2.32 -14.45 0.48
CA SER A 16 2.20 -13.03 0.88
C SER A 16 1.04 -12.84 1.86
N ALA A 17 -0.13 -13.39 1.54
CA ALA A 17 -1.29 -13.34 2.41
C ALA A 17 -1.06 -13.99 3.78
N TYR A 18 -0.41 -15.15 3.83
CA TYR A 18 -0.07 -15.82 5.08
C TYR A 18 0.90 -14.98 5.92
N ILE A 19 1.96 -14.44 5.30
CA ILE A 19 2.97 -13.61 5.98
C ILE A 19 2.31 -12.34 6.54
N SER A 20 1.55 -11.61 5.72
CA SER A 20 0.87 -10.39 6.15
C SER A 20 -0.15 -10.66 7.27
N ALA A 21 -0.94 -11.73 7.15
CA ALA A 21 -1.89 -12.14 8.18
C ALA A 21 -1.19 -12.54 9.50
N ARG A 22 -0.11 -13.33 9.41
CA ARG A 22 0.71 -13.68 10.58
C ARG A 22 1.30 -12.43 11.24
N ASN A 23 1.87 -11.54 10.44
CA ASN A 23 2.53 -10.35 10.96
C ASN A 23 1.54 -9.37 11.59
N MET A 24 0.33 -9.26 11.02
CA MET A 24 -0.77 -8.48 11.61
C MET A 24 -1.25 -9.09 12.93
N ARG A 25 -1.31 -10.42 13.02
CA ARG A 25 -1.72 -11.11 14.24
C ARG A 25 -0.70 -10.94 15.37
N ASP A 26 0.59 -11.09 15.08
CA ASP A 26 1.67 -11.04 16.07
C ASP A 26 1.94 -9.59 16.54
N LEU A 27 1.84 -9.36 17.85
CA LEU A 27 2.02 -8.04 18.47
C LEU A 27 3.42 -7.45 18.26
N GLN A 28 4.45 -8.28 18.03
CA GLN A 28 5.81 -7.79 17.79
C GLN A 28 5.97 -7.22 16.38
N THR A 29 5.34 -7.86 15.39
CA THR A 29 5.45 -7.48 13.97
C THR A 29 4.33 -6.56 13.49
N ARG A 30 3.21 -6.52 14.21
CA ARG A 30 2.03 -5.71 13.87
C ARG A 30 2.36 -4.23 13.68
N PRO A 31 3.14 -3.56 14.56
CA PRO A 31 3.49 -2.16 14.35
C PRO A 31 4.19 -1.89 13.01
N ASN A 32 5.22 -2.65 12.66
CA ASN A 32 5.90 -2.47 11.38
C ASN A 32 4.97 -2.73 10.18
N THR A 33 4.04 -3.68 10.31
CA THR A 33 3.04 -3.96 9.27
C THR A 33 2.09 -2.78 9.10
N LEU A 34 1.54 -2.25 10.20
CA LEU A 34 0.66 -1.07 10.18
C LEU A 34 1.37 0.17 9.64
N ALA A 35 2.65 0.34 9.96
CA ALA A 35 3.46 1.44 9.44
C ALA A 35 3.73 1.33 7.94
N ALA A 36 4.01 0.13 7.44
CA ALA A 36 4.15 -0.11 6.01
C ALA A 36 2.84 0.20 5.27
N LEU A 37 1.70 -0.25 5.81
CA LEU A 37 0.38 0.04 5.27
C LEU A 37 0.09 1.55 5.29
N GLN A 38 0.24 2.22 6.44
CA GLN A 38 0.07 3.68 6.53
C GLN A 38 0.88 4.42 5.47
N MET A 39 2.15 4.05 5.28
CA MET A 39 3.03 4.67 4.29
C MET A 39 2.57 4.43 2.86
N ALA A 40 2.12 3.21 2.54
CA ALA A 40 1.62 2.87 1.22
C ALA A 40 0.36 3.68 0.87
N GLU A 41 -0.67 3.60 1.73
CA GLU A 41 -1.95 4.30 1.51
C GLU A 41 -1.78 5.82 1.49
N SER A 42 -1.02 6.39 2.44
CA SER A 42 -0.83 7.86 2.46
C SER A 42 0.10 8.32 1.33
N GLY A 43 0.98 7.43 0.84
CA GLY A 43 1.96 7.72 -0.19
C GLY A 43 1.39 7.75 -1.61
N SER A 44 0.26 7.06 -1.84
CA SER A 44 -0.44 7.03 -3.14
C SER A 44 -1.22 8.34 -3.40
N VAL A 45 -1.67 9.03 -2.35
CA VAL A 45 -2.56 10.20 -2.43
C VAL A 45 -2.07 11.30 -3.40
N PRO A 46 -0.82 11.81 -3.33
CA PRO A 46 -0.39 12.88 -4.23
C PRO A 46 -0.38 12.44 -5.71
N PHE A 47 -0.11 11.16 -5.96
CA PHE A 47 -0.11 10.61 -7.31
C PHE A 47 -1.54 10.55 -7.88
N LEU A 48 -2.50 10.08 -7.08
CA LEU A 48 -3.92 10.02 -7.47
C LEU A 48 -4.53 11.42 -7.64
N GLU A 49 -4.16 12.39 -6.80
CA GLU A 49 -4.59 13.79 -6.94
C GLU A 49 -4.05 14.41 -8.24
N ALA A 50 -2.79 14.15 -8.59
CA ALA A 50 -2.21 14.61 -9.85
C ALA A 50 -2.88 13.95 -11.07
N LEU A 51 -3.18 12.65 -11.00
CA LEU A 51 -3.94 11.96 -12.04
C LEU A 51 -5.37 12.51 -12.17
N SER A 52 -6.04 12.83 -11.05
CA SER A 52 -7.38 13.44 -11.06
C SER A 52 -7.33 14.81 -11.75
N ALA A 53 -6.36 15.66 -11.41
CA ALA A 53 -6.18 16.95 -12.06
C ALA A 53 -5.89 16.81 -13.56
N ARG A 54 -5.07 15.82 -13.96
CA ARG A 54 -4.81 15.51 -15.36
C ARG A 54 -6.08 15.05 -16.09
N ALA A 55 -6.84 14.12 -15.52
CA ALA A 55 -8.08 13.64 -16.12
C ALA A 55 -9.08 14.80 -16.37
N ALA A 56 -9.19 15.73 -15.42
CA ALA A 56 -10.00 16.94 -15.58
C ALA A 56 -9.46 17.85 -16.71
N ALA A 57 -8.14 18.04 -16.79
CA ALA A 57 -7.52 18.84 -17.85
C ALA A 57 -7.69 18.20 -19.25
N GLU A 58 -7.79 16.87 -19.32
CA GLU A 58 -8.09 16.11 -20.54
C GLU A 58 -9.59 16.04 -20.86
N GLY A 59 -10.47 16.55 -19.98
CA GLY A 59 -11.92 16.58 -20.17
C GLY A 59 -12.66 15.30 -19.79
N ASP A 60 -12.04 14.38 -19.04
CA ASP A 60 -12.71 13.20 -18.48
C ASP A 60 -13.13 13.44 -17.02
N ASP A 61 -14.23 14.19 -16.85
CA ASP A 61 -14.78 14.54 -15.52
C ASP A 61 -15.13 13.30 -14.69
N TRP A 62 -15.60 12.23 -15.35
CA TRP A 62 -15.93 10.98 -14.66
C TRP A 62 -14.67 10.36 -14.05
N LEU A 63 -13.58 10.29 -14.81
CA LEU A 63 -12.32 9.73 -14.32
C LEU A 63 -11.71 10.62 -13.23
N ALA A 64 -11.76 11.95 -13.42
CA ALA A 64 -11.29 12.92 -12.43
C ALA A 64 -11.98 12.74 -11.07
N GLU A 65 -13.31 12.56 -11.08
CA GLU A 65 -14.10 12.32 -9.87
C GLU A 65 -13.76 10.97 -9.22
N ARG A 66 -13.63 9.89 -10.01
CA ARG A 66 -13.25 8.57 -9.48
C ARG A 66 -11.89 8.60 -8.80
N LEU A 67 -10.91 9.25 -9.42
CA LEU A 67 -9.56 9.40 -8.87
C LEU A 67 -9.52 10.28 -7.62
N ALA A 68 -10.31 11.36 -7.58
CA ALA A 68 -10.42 12.22 -6.40
C ALA A 68 -11.04 11.46 -5.21
N ARG A 69 -12.07 10.64 -5.46
CA ARG A 69 -12.66 9.76 -4.44
C ARG A 69 -11.64 8.73 -3.95
N HIS A 70 -10.96 8.04 -4.86
CA HIS A 70 -9.89 7.10 -4.55
C HIS A 70 -8.83 7.76 -3.65
N ALA A 71 -8.31 8.94 -4.02
CA ALA A 71 -7.35 9.68 -3.19
C ALA A 71 -7.86 10.04 -1.78
N ASN A 72 -9.16 10.31 -1.64
CA ASN A 72 -9.77 10.57 -0.34
C ASN A 72 -9.89 9.30 0.51
N ASP A 73 -10.22 8.18 -0.12
CA ASP A 73 -10.28 6.87 0.53
C ASP A 73 -8.88 6.45 1.02
N GLU A 74 -7.84 6.56 0.18
CA GLU A 74 -6.44 6.31 0.56
C GLU A 74 -5.98 7.14 1.78
N ARG A 75 -6.39 8.41 1.82
CA ARG A 75 -6.11 9.30 2.96
C ARG A 75 -6.77 8.78 4.24
N ARG A 76 -8.02 8.33 4.15
CA ARG A 76 -8.75 7.72 5.27
C ARG A 76 -8.13 6.38 5.67
N HIS A 77 -7.69 5.55 4.72
CA HIS A 77 -7.00 4.29 4.98
C HIS A 77 -5.71 4.53 5.78
N GLY A 78 -4.90 5.49 5.34
CA GLY A 78 -3.72 5.94 6.07
C GLY A 78 -4.02 6.36 7.52
N GLN A 79 -5.12 7.08 7.74
CA GLN A 79 -5.55 7.47 9.10
C GLN A 79 -5.96 6.28 9.96
N ILE A 80 -6.65 5.28 9.40
CA ILE A 80 -7.01 4.04 10.11
C ILE A 80 -5.74 3.36 10.65
N PHE A 81 -4.72 3.21 9.80
CA PHE A 81 -3.46 2.57 10.20
C PHE A 81 -2.65 3.44 11.18
N ALA A 82 -2.64 4.76 11.00
CA ALA A 82 -2.00 5.69 11.92
C ALA A 82 -2.64 5.64 13.32
N GLN A 83 -3.98 5.58 13.39
CA GLN A 83 -4.70 5.47 14.66
C GLN A 83 -4.40 4.15 15.35
N ALA A 84 -4.33 3.05 14.60
CA ALA A 84 -3.98 1.75 15.13
C ALA A 84 -2.54 1.71 15.69
N LEU A 85 -1.60 2.37 15.03
CA LEU A 85 -0.24 2.55 15.56
C LEU A 85 -0.24 3.36 16.86
N LYS A 86 -1.00 4.46 16.91
CA LYS A 86 -1.13 5.28 18.11
C LYS A 86 -1.64 4.46 19.30
N GLN A 87 -2.62 3.57 19.09
CA GLN A 87 -3.13 2.66 20.13
C GLN A 87 -2.06 1.68 20.67
N LEU A 88 -1.03 1.39 19.87
CA LEU A 88 0.12 0.57 20.27
C LEU A 88 1.26 1.41 20.87
N ASN A 89 1.04 2.72 21.11
CA ASN A 89 2.08 3.70 21.46
C ASN A 89 3.24 3.71 20.45
N LYS A 90 2.94 3.51 19.16
CA LYS A 90 3.90 3.56 18.05
C LYS A 90 3.53 4.66 17.08
N GLN A 91 4.52 5.14 16.35
CA GLN A 91 4.34 6.05 15.23
C GLN A 91 5.32 5.72 14.10
N LEU A 92 4.95 6.09 12.87
CA LEU A 92 5.84 5.98 11.71
C LEU A 92 7.10 6.82 11.96
N ILE A 93 8.28 6.28 11.63
CA ILE A 93 9.53 7.06 11.65
C ILE A 93 9.40 8.21 10.65
N ASP A 94 9.80 9.41 11.04
CA ASP A 94 9.90 10.52 10.10
C ASP A 94 11.14 10.32 9.22
N PHE A 95 10.94 9.70 8.05
CA PHE A 95 12.01 9.46 7.08
C PHE A 95 12.60 10.74 6.48
N LYS A 96 12.04 11.93 6.74
CA LYS A 96 12.66 13.23 6.41
C LYS A 96 13.76 13.61 7.41
N SER A 97 13.71 13.05 8.62
CA SER A 97 14.65 13.33 9.72
C SER A 97 15.83 12.34 9.79
N VAL A 98 15.79 11.25 9.02
CA VAL A 98 16.87 10.24 8.98
C VAL A 98 17.97 10.69 8.00
N PRO A 99 19.25 10.77 8.43
CA PRO A 99 20.35 11.15 7.55
C PRO A 99 20.45 10.27 6.30
N GLN A 100 20.50 10.89 5.12
CA GLN A 100 20.54 10.24 3.80
C GLN A 100 21.95 9.77 3.38
N THR A 101 22.77 9.30 4.31
CA THR A 101 24.16 8.93 3.98
C THR A 101 24.27 7.46 3.59
N THR A 102 24.55 7.21 2.31
CA THR A 102 25.39 6.10 1.87
C THR A 102 26.83 6.60 1.70
N THR A 103 27.80 5.70 1.84
CA THR A 103 29.25 5.96 1.77
C THR A 103 29.76 6.40 0.39
N ASP A 104 28.94 6.40 -0.67
CA ASP A 104 29.43 6.52 -2.05
C ASP A 104 28.68 7.52 -2.95
N GLY A 105 27.89 8.46 -2.38
CA GLY A 105 27.35 9.60 -3.13
C GLY A 105 26.31 9.28 -4.22
N THR A 106 25.89 8.02 -4.37
CA THR A 106 24.75 7.63 -5.20
C THR A 106 23.44 7.74 -4.41
N PRO A 107 22.32 8.18 -5.04
CA PRO A 107 21.01 8.19 -4.40
C PRO A 107 20.69 6.82 -3.80
N ASP A 108 20.22 6.82 -2.55
CA ASP A 108 20.01 5.60 -1.77
C ASP A 108 19.02 4.64 -2.47
N GLU A 109 19.52 3.53 -2.99
CA GLU A 109 18.74 2.42 -3.56
C GLU A 109 17.69 1.89 -2.57
N ARG A 110 17.81 2.20 -1.26
CA ARG A 110 16.80 1.89 -0.24
C ARG A 110 15.43 2.52 -0.48
N ARG A 111 15.30 3.53 -1.36
CA ARG A 111 14.01 4.18 -1.64
C ARG A 111 13.20 3.56 -2.78
N ARG A 112 13.78 2.69 -3.63
CA ARG A 112 13.02 1.97 -4.64
C ARG A 112 12.63 0.61 -4.08
N SER A 113 11.33 0.38 -3.92
CA SER A 113 10.80 -0.93 -3.58
C SER A 113 11.27 -1.93 -4.65
N PRO A 114 11.98 -3.02 -4.29
CA PRO A 114 12.41 -4.05 -5.25
C PRO A 114 11.23 -4.64 -6.04
N PHE A 115 10.04 -4.67 -5.41
CA PHE A 115 8.80 -5.00 -6.08
C PHE A 115 8.47 -3.98 -7.17
N PHE A 116 8.48 -2.69 -6.86
CA PHE A 116 8.13 -1.63 -7.83
C PHE A 116 9.06 -1.63 -9.04
N GLU A 117 10.36 -1.75 -8.80
CA GLU A 117 11.36 -1.84 -9.88
C GLU A 117 11.10 -3.03 -10.79
N ALA A 118 10.85 -4.21 -10.23
CA ALA A 118 10.56 -5.40 -11.02
C ALA A 118 9.18 -5.34 -11.71
N TYR A 119 8.18 -4.73 -11.07
CA TYR A 119 6.82 -4.61 -11.59
C TYR A 119 6.76 -3.70 -12.83
N PHE A 120 7.52 -2.60 -12.79
CA PHE A 120 7.60 -1.61 -13.85
C PHE A 120 8.92 -1.66 -14.65
N LYS A 121 9.63 -2.80 -14.66
CA LYS A 121 10.99 -2.94 -15.22
C LYS A 121 11.23 -2.42 -16.65
N ASP A 122 10.18 -2.33 -17.47
CA ASP A 122 10.25 -1.89 -18.86
C ASP A 122 9.80 -0.43 -19.05
N TYR A 123 9.51 0.28 -17.94
CA TYR A 123 9.09 1.67 -17.93
C TYR A 123 10.17 2.54 -17.30
N SER A 124 10.46 3.68 -17.93
CA SER A 124 11.31 4.69 -17.33
C SER A 124 10.57 5.38 -16.19
N SER A 125 11.31 5.96 -15.23
CA SER A 125 10.68 6.75 -14.17
C SER A 125 9.92 7.95 -14.72
N GLU A 126 10.32 8.48 -15.88
CA GLU A 126 9.59 9.54 -16.57
C GLU A 126 8.24 9.05 -17.09
N ALA A 127 8.16 7.83 -17.62
CA ALA A 127 6.93 7.24 -18.14
C ALA A 127 5.94 6.82 -17.05
N LEU A 128 6.35 6.87 -15.78
CA LEU A 128 5.52 6.51 -14.62
C LEU A 128 5.07 7.73 -13.82
N LYS A 129 5.32 8.94 -14.31
CA LYS A 129 4.81 10.15 -13.68
C LYS A 129 3.33 10.38 -14.01
N PRO A 130 2.54 11.01 -13.13
CA PRO A 130 1.12 11.28 -13.40
C PRO A 130 0.88 11.96 -14.75
N GLU A 131 1.77 12.88 -15.15
CA GLU A 131 1.60 13.72 -16.34
C GLU A 131 1.78 12.96 -17.65
N THR A 132 2.49 11.84 -17.64
CA THR A 132 2.98 11.15 -18.85
C THR A 132 2.58 9.67 -18.90
N MET A 133 2.19 9.09 -17.76
CA MET A 133 1.84 7.68 -17.68
C MET A 133 0.67 7.35 -18.61
N ASP A 134 0.83 6.34 -19.43
CA ASP A 134 -0.26 5.84 -20.27
C ASP A 134 -1.42 5.37 -19.39
N TRP A 135 -2.65 5.75 -19.76
CA TRP A 135 -3.84 5.43 -18.98
C TRP A 135 -4.08 3.93 -18.84
N THR A 136 -3.81 3.14 -19.89
CA THR A 136 -3.94 1.68 -19.84
C THR A 136 -2.91 1.07 -18.91
N VAL A 137 -1.68 1.61 -18.90
CA VAL A 137 -0.63 1.22 -17.95
C VAL A 137 -1.09 1.49 -16.52
N PHE A 138 -1.60 2.70 -16.24
CA PHE A 138 -2.11 3.03 -14.91
C PHE A 138 -3.28 2.11 -14.52
N PHE A 139 -4.34 2.04 -15.32
CA PHE A 139 -5.54 1.27 -14.95
C PHE A 139 -5.23 -0.21 -14.73
N ALA A 140 -4.50 -0.84 -15.64
CA ALA A 140 -4.28 -2.27 -15.56
C ALA A 140 -3.25 -2.63 -14.46
N SER A 141 -2.23 -1.80 -14.25
CA SER A 141 -1.25 -2.02 -13.17
C SER A 141 -1.89 -1.84 -11.79
N THR A 142 -2.64 -0.76 -11.59
CA THR A 142 -3.29 -0.44 -10.32
C THR A 142 -4.45 -1.41 -10.04
N TYR A 143 -5.24 -1.78 -11.05
CA TYR A 143 -6.33 -2.78 -10.90
C TYR A 143 -5.86 -4.08 -10.23
N ILE A 144 -4.69 -4.59 -10.63
CA ILE A 144 -4.12 -5.82 -10.07
C ILE A 144 -3.63 -5.61 -8.63
N LEU A 145 -3.18 -4.41 -8.28
CA LEU A 145 -2.76 -4.10 -6.92
C LEU A 145 -3.98 -4.00 -6.00
N GLU A 146 -5.00 -3.21 -6.34
CA GLU A 146 -6.19 -3.03 -5.49
C GLU A 146 -7.01 -4.32 -5.34
N LEU A 147 -7.18 -5.08 -6.43
CA LEU A 147 -7.93 -6.33 -6.40
C LEU A 147 -7.29 -7.37 -5.47
N ASP A 148 -5.99 -7.36 -5.31
CA ASP A 148 -5.32 -8.30 -4.41
C ASP A 148 -5.14 -7.71 -3.01
N ALA A 149 -4.92 -6.39 -2.89
CA ALA A 149 -4.89 -5.68 -1.63
C ALA A 149 -6.22 -5.88 -0.87
N SER A 150 -7.36 -5.73 -1.53
CA SER A 150 -8.69 -6.01 -0.95
C SER A 150 -8.76 -7.40 -0.28
N LYS A 151 -8.26 -8.43 -0.95
CA LYS A 151 -8.25 -9.81 -0.42
C LYS A 151 -7.27 -9.96 0.74
N ASP A 152 -6.10 -9.34 0.64
CA ASP A 152 -5.08 -9.38 1.68
C ASP A 152 -5.55 -8.65 2.95
N PHE A 153 -6.25 -7.53 2.81
CA PHE A 153 -6.92 -6.83 3.92
C PHE A 153 -7.96 -7.72 4.61
N VAL A 154 -8.84 -8.39 3.86
CA VAL A 154 -9.80 -9.34 4.47
C VAL A 154 -9.08 -10.44 5.25
N ARG A 155 -7.98 -10.99 4.72
CA ARG A 155 -7.20 -12.04 5.39
C ARG A 155 -6.52 -11.52 6.65
N MET A 156 -5.90 -10.34 6.60
CA MET A 156 -5.29 -9.69 7.76
C MET A 156 -6.33 -9.39 8.84
N ALA A 157 -7.48 -8.83 8.46
CA ALA A 157 -8.58 -8.55 9.37
C ALA A 157 -9.09 -9.81 10.08
N ASN A 158 -9.17 -10.93 9.36
CA ASN A 158 -9.61 -12.20 9.93
C ASN A 158 -8.55 -12.89 10.82
N ALA A 159 -7.28 -12.50 10.72
CA ALA A 159 -6.21 -13.02 11.57
C ALA A 159 -6.11 -12.33 12.93
N LEU A 160 -6.68 -11.12 13.06
CA LEU A 160 -6.72 -10.38 14.32
C LEU A 160 -7.52 -11.12 15.39
N PRO A 161 -7.08 -11.07 16.66
CA PRO A 161 -7.81 -11.66 17.75
C PRO A 161 -9.10 -10.87 18.03
N GLY A 162 -10.12 -11.54 18.57
CA GLY A 162 -11.44 -10.97 18.82
C GLY A 162 -11.75 -10.68 20.28
N ASP A 163 -10.74 -10.80 21.16
CA ASP A 163 -10.85 -10.71 22.61
C ASP A 163 -10.46 -9.33 23.18
N ASP A 164 -9.82 -8.46 22.38
CA ASP A 164 -9.49 -7.09 22.78
C ASP A 164 -10.12 -6.02 21.87
N LEU A 165 -10.53 -4.90 22.49
CA LEU A 165 -11.24 -3.81 21.80
C LEU A 165 -10.39 -3.15 20.70
N GLY A 166 -9.07 -3.09 20.87
CA GLY A 166 -8.15 -2.52 19.88
C GLY A 166 -8.13 -3.35 18.61
N SER A 167 -7.95 -4.66 18.72
CA SER A 167 -7.98 -5.60 17.59
C SER A 167 -9.35 -5.67 16.93
N VAL A 168 -10.46 -5.58 17.68
CA VAL A 168 -11.82 -5.52 17.12
C VAL A 168 -12.02 -4.24 16.29
N SER A 169 -11.59 -3.08 16.81
CA SER A 169 -11.67 -1.80 16.09
C SER A 169 -10.81 -1.80 14.83
N LEU A 170 -9.56 -2.27 14.96
CA LEU A 170 -8.64 -2.42 13.82
C LEU A 170 -9.21 -3.36 12.76
N LYS A 171 -9.78 -4.49 13.15
CA LYS A 171 -10.45 -5.42 12.24
C LYS A 171 -11.54 -4.72 11.44
N LYS A 172 -12.41 -3.93 12.09
CA LYS A 172 -13.45 -3.16 11.42
C LYS A 172 -12.86 -2.14 10.44
N GLY A 173 -11.80 -1.44 10.86
CA GLY A 173 -11.06 -0.50 9.99
C GLY A 173 -10.53 -1.18 8.73
N ILE A 174 -9.79 -2.28 8.89
CA ILE A 174 -9.22 -3.03 7.75
C ILE A 174 -10.31 -3.58 6.82
N LEU A 175 -11.45 -4.04 7.34
CA LEU A 175 -12.55 -4.51 6.49
C LEU A 175 -13.19 -3.37 5.69
N SER A 176 -13.23 -2.16 6.24
CA SER A 176 -13.65 -0.98 5.48
C SER A 176 -12.69 -0.72 4.31
N VAL A 177 -11.37 -0.68 4.58
CA VAL A 177 -10.34 -0.52 3.55
C VAL A 177 -10.51 -1.57 2.44
N ALA A 178 -10.69 -2.84 2.81
CA ALA A 178 -10.90 -3.91 1.83
C ALA A 178 -12.11 -3.69 0.90
N GLN A 179 -13.19 -3.11 1.44
CA GLN A 179 -14.39 -2.80 0.66
C GLN A 179 -14.11 -1.66 -0.33
N ASP A 180 -13.40 -0.64 0.13
CA ASP A 180 -13.00 0.50 -0.69
C ASP A 180 -12.07 0.05 -1.82
N GLU A 181 -11.07 -0.80 -1.54
CA GLU A 181 -10.19 -1.39 -2.56
C GLU A 181 -10.92 -2.23 -3.61
N THR A 182 -12.00 -2.88 -3.21
CA THR A 182 -12.86 -3.60 -4.16
C THR A 182 -13.54 -2.61 -5.11
N GLY A 183 -13.98 -1.46 -4.59
CA GLY A 183 -14.50 -0.34 -5.37
C GLY A 183 -13.45 0.29 -6.29
N HIS A 184 -12.23 0.46 -5.81
CA HIS A 184 -11.10 0.96 -6.60
C HIS A 184 -10.81 0.06 -7.79
N ALA A 185 -10.66 -1.25 -7.55
CA ALA A 185 -10.49 -2.23 -8.62
C ALA A 185 -11.67 -2.21 -9.61
N ALA A 186 -12.90 -2.07 -9.13
CA ALA A 186 -14.08 -2.05 -10.01
C ALA A 186 -14.04 -0.86 -10.98
N TYR A 187 -13.79 0.37 -10.50
CA TYR A 187 -13.78 1.53 -11.40
C TYR A 187 -12.57 1.52 -12.34
N LEU A 188 -11.42 0.97 -11.93
CA LEU A 188 -10.24 0.86 -12.80
C LEU A 188 -10.52 -0.11 -13.96
N ARG A 189 -11.25 -1.19 -13.71
CA ARG A 189 -11.73 -2.10 -14.75
C ARG A 189 -12.75 -1.41 -15.66
N GLU A 190 -13.70 -0.68 -15.09
CA GLU A 190 -14.68 0.11 -15.86
C GLU A 190 -13.97 1.14 -16.77
N ALA A 191 -12.93 1.82 -16.26
CA ALA A 191 -12.14 2.78 -17.04
C ALA A 191 -11.49 2.13 -18.27
N MET A 192 -10.93 0.92 -18.12
CA MET A 192 -10.42 0.14 -19.24
C MET A 192 -11.53 -0.27 -20.22
N GLU A 193 -12.67 -0.76 -19.71
CA GLU A 193 -13.82 -1.19 -20.54
C GLU A 193 -14.47 -0.04 -21.33
N ARG A 194 -14.34 1.21 -20.87
CA ARG A 194 -14.77 2.41 -21.61
C ARG A 194 -13.88 2.72 -22.82
N GLN A 195 -12.63 2.26 -22.83
CA GLN A 195 -11.61 2.64 -23.83
C GLN A 195 -11.16 1.46 -24.72
N LEU A 196 -11.31 0.23 -24.24
CA LEU A 196 -10.75 -0.96 -24.85
C LEU A 196 -11.84 -2.00 -25.14
N SER A 197 -11.58 -2.87 -26.12
CA SER A 197 -12.39 -4.08 -26.29
C SER A 197 -12.22 -5.02 -25.10
N LEU A 198 -13.21 -5.86 -24.81
CA LEU A 198 -13.14 -6.86 -23.73
C LEU A 198 -11.87 -7.73 -23.82
N ALA A 199 -11.49 -8.15 -25.03
CA ALA A 199 -10.28 -8.94 -25.25
C ALA A 199 -9.01 -8.18 -24.88
N ALA A 200 -8.94 -6.88 -25.18
CA ALA A 200 -7.81 -6.03 -24.81
C ALA A 200 -7.76 -5.75 -23.30
N VAL A 201 -8.91 -5.62 -22.63
CA VAL A 201 -8.99 -5.52 -21.16
C VAL A 201 -8.42 -6.80 -20.52
N ASP A 202 -8.87 -7.97 -20.99
CA ASP A 202 -8.41 -9.27 -20.47
C ASP A 202 -6.90 -9.47 -20.70
N GLU A 203 -6.39 -9.06 -21.85
CA GLU A 203 -4.97 -9.10 -22.16
C GLU A 203 -4.15 -8.18 -21.26
N ALA A 204 -4.60 -6.95 -21.03
CA ALA A 204 -3.93 -6.00 -20.14
C ALA A 204 -3.88 -6.57 -18.70
N ILE A 205 -4.99 -7.08 -18.19
CA ILE A 205 -5.08 -7.71 -16.87
C ILE A 205 -4.13 -8.91 -16.77
N ALA A 206 -4.11 -9.78 -17.77
CA ALA A 206 -3.23 -10.96 -17.78
C ALA A 206 -1.74 -10.57 -17.80
N THR A 207 -1.40 -9.51 -18.54
CA THR A 207 -0.05 -8.97 -18.62
C THR A 207 0.42 -8.46 -17.26
N TRP A 208 -0.37 -7.60 -16.62
CA TRP A 208 -0.01 -7.02 -15.32
C TRP A 208 -0.02 -8.05 -14.19
N ARG A 209 -0.92 -9.04 -14.24
CA ARG A 209 -0.86 -10.19 -13.31
C ARG A 209 0.45 -10.95 -13.45
N THR A 210 0.92 -11.17 -14.69
CA THR A 210 2.22 -11.82 -14.93
C THR A 210 3.38 -10.98 -14.40
N ARG A 211 3.36 -9.66 -14.63
CA ARG A 211 4.36 -8.73 -14.09
C ARG A 211 4.41 -8.78 -12.57
N LYS A 212 3.26 -8.80 -11.90
CA LYS A 212 3.19 -8.89 -10.43
C LYS A 212 3.84 -10.16 -9.91
N VAL A 213 3.53 -11.30 -10.50
CA VAL A 213 4.14 -12.59 -10.11
C VAL A 213 5.66 -12.54 -10.24
N ASN A 214 6.15 -12.03 -11.37
CA ASN A 214 7.59 -11.88 -11.59
C ASN A 214 8.23 -10.94 -10.57
N ALA A 215 7.55 -9.85 -10.22
CA ALA A 215 8.01 -8.90 -9.21
C ALA A 215 8.07 -9.50 -7.81
N LEU A 216 7.08 -10.31 -7.42
CA LEU A 216 7.09 -11.04 -6.15
C LEU A 216 8.26 -12.04 -6.09
N ILE A 217 8.52 -12.77 -7.18
CA ILE A 217 9.65 -13.71 -7.25
C ILE A 217 10.98 -12.96 -7.13
N ALA A 218 11.15 -11.85 -7.84
CA ALA A 218 12.35 -11.02 -7.79
C ALA A 218 12.58 -10.45 -6.37
N MET A 219 11.52 -9.97 -5.73
CA MET A 219 11.58 -9.46 -4.36
C MET A 219 12.00 -10.54 -3.36
N VAL A 220 11.45 -11.75 -3.46
CA VAL A 220 11.84 -12.89 -2.61
C VAL A 220 13.31 -13.27 -2.84
N GLY A 221 13.75 -13.33 -4.10
CA GLY A 221 15.15 -13.58 -4.44
C GLY A 221 16.10 -12.54 -3.83
N GLY A 222 15.75 -11.25 -3.96
CA GLY A 222 16.53 -10.15 -3.36
C GLY A 222 16.54 -10.16 -1.84
N PHE A 223 15.43 -10.55 -1.19
CA PHE A 223 15.34 -10.66 0.27
C PHE A 223 16.25 -11.77 0.81
N LEU A 224 16.29 -12.93 0.14
CA LEU A 224 17.19 -14.02 0.48
C LEU A 224 18.67 -13.61 0.32
N GLN A 225 19.00 -12.90 -0.76
CA GLN A 225 20.37 -12.40 -0.99
C GLN A 225 20.81 -11.37 0.05
N LYS A 226 19.90 -10.52 0.55
CA LYS A 226 20.18 -9.48 1.55
C LYS A 226 20.11 -9.98 3.01
N GLY A 227 20.07 -11.29 3.23
CA GLY A 227 20.13 -11.87 4.58
C GLY A 227 18.83 -11.75 5.39
N GLY A 228 17.69 -11.50 4.73
CA GLY A 228 16.37 -11.67 5.33
C GLY A 228 15.95 -10.69 6.44
N LYS A 229 16.58 -9.52 6.53
CA LYS A 229 16.22 -8.49 7.53
C LYS A 229 15.39 -7.36 6.91
N MET A 230 14.21 -7.12 7.47
CA MET A 230 13.40 -5.93 7.17
C MET A 230 13.81 -4.78 8.10
N PRO A 231 13.96 -3.54 7.60
CA PRO A 231 14.20 -2.37 8.44
C PRO A 231 12.99 -2.09 9.34
N ALA A 232 13.24 -1.56 10.54
CA ALA A 232 12.18 -1.07 11.41
C ALA A 232 11.55 0.21 10.82
N LEU A 233 10.22 0.30 10.84
CA LEU A 233 9.46 1.43 10.29
C LEU A 233 8.79 2.28 11.37
N THR A 234 8.78 1.79 12.61
CA THR A 234 8.15 2.48 13.74
C THR A 234 9.15 2.91 14.78
N GLN A 235 8.84 4.02 15.46
CA GLN A 235 9.46 4.45 16.71
C GLN A 235 8.40 4.52 17.82
N GLU A 236 8.82 4.67 19.08
CA GLU A 236 7.88 4.95 20.17
C GLU A 236 7.12 6.25 19.88
N GLY A 237 5.82 6.24 20.16
CA GLY A 237 4.99 7.44 20.14
C GLY A 237 5.48 8.42 21.19
N MET A 238 5.49 9.72 20.88
CA MET A 238 5.69 10.70 21.94
C MET A 238 4.45 10.65 22.85
N PRO A 239 4.60 10.70 24.19
CA PRO A 239 3.46 10.81 25.08
C PRO A 239 2.65 12.05 24.68
N ASP A 240 1.33 11.90 24.53
CA ASP A 240 0.44 13.05 24.34
C ASP A 240 0.76 14.04 25.47
N ARG A 241 1.05 15.29 25.10
CA ARG A 241 1.36 16.38 26.05
C ARG A 241 0.07 16.79 26.77
N ALA A 242 -0.50 15.89 27.55
CA ALA A 242 -1.72 16.06 28.32
C ALA A 242 -1.71 15.10 29.51
N GLU A 243 -0.74 15.31 30.41
CA GLU A 243 -0.86 15.05 31.85
C GLU A 243 0.34 15.72 32.55
N ALA A 244 0.45 17.05 32.36
CA ALA A 244 1.12 17.85 33.37
C ALA A 244 0.16 17.86 34.57
N ALA A 245 0.36 16.91 35.50
CA ALA A 245 -0.28 16.95 36.80
C ALA A 245 -0.03 18.35 37.40
N PRO A 246 -1.06 19.07 37.87
CA PRO A 246 -0.82 20.29 38.61
C PRO A 246 -0.02 19.93 39.86
N GLU A 247 1.17 20.51 40.01
CA GLU A 247 1.88 20.56 41.28
C GLU A 247 0.90 21.08 42.34
N LEU A 248 0.52 20.21 43.27
CA LEU A 248 -0.07 20.64 44.53
C LEU A 248 1.02 21.41 45.28
N VAL A 249 1.04 22.72 45.10
CA VAL A 249 1.81 23.63 45.93
C VAL A 249 1.28 23.48 47.35
N GLY A 250 2.05 22.79 48.18
CA GLY A 250 1.81 22.67 49.61
C GLY A 250 1.78 24.05 50.24
N VAL A 251 0.68 24.35 50.92
CA VAL A 251 0.57 25.47 51.85
C VAL A 251 1.33 25.05 53.11
N ASN A 252 2.38 25.80 53.46
CA ASN A 252 2.90 25.93 54.82
C ASN A 252 2.55 27.33 55.32
#